data_AF-A0A0U5ESN5-F1
#
_entry.id   AF-A0A0U5ESN5-F1
#
_cell.length_a   1.000
_cell.length_b   1.000
_cell.length_c   1.000
_cell.angle_alpha   90.00
_cell.angle_beta   90.00
_cell.angle_gamma   90.00
#
_symmetry.space_group_name_H-M   'P 1'
#
loop_
_entity.id
_entity.type
_entity.pdbx_description
1 polymer ?
#
loop_
_entity_poly.entity_id
_entity_poly.type
_entity_poly.pdbx_seq_one_letter_code
_entity_poly.pdbx_strand_id
1 'polypeptide(L)'
;MKASIQLLHIGETRICFFFNQNDLPAIDIEGTTYTSLLEVLLHFPQFAVPQQADKIAQLSNFLMRGLEFHFIENILKFQEDYAQRIDAGQFEVLQNIPCQNDYGTYDVSIMHPPRLNAHELIFFVWHDYTKIPYRASLSYPICDQNFIMKYELLPYA
;
A
#
# COMPACT_ATOMS: atom_id res chain seq x y z
N MET A 1 -9.10 -24.45 -2.03
CA MET A 1 -9.78 -23.22 -1.56
C MET A 1 -8.71 -22.15 -1.45
N LYS A 2 -8.82 -21.04 -2.19
CA LYS A 2 -7.83 -19.94 -2.09
C LYS A 2 -8.02 -19.27 -0.72
N ALA A 3 -6.98 -19.18 0.10
CA ALA A 3 -7.07 -18.45 1.36
C ALA A 3 -6.99 -16.95 1.06
N SER A 4 -8.09 -16.23 1.29
CA SER A 4 -8.13 -14.78 1.13
C SER A 4 -7.41 -14.13 2.32
N ILE A 5 -6.51 -13.21 2.03
CA ILE A 5 -5.70 -12.47 3.01
C ILE A 5 -6.40 -11.15 3.35
N GLN A 6 -6.93 -10.49 2.34
CA GLN A 6 -7.66 -9.25 2.47
C GLN A 6 -8.86 -9.26 1.52
N LEU A 7 -9.91 -8.55 1.93
CA LEU A 7 -11.12 -8.35 1.15
C LEU A 7 -11.36 -6.86 0.95
N LEU A 8 -11.57 -6.46 -0.31
CA LEU A 8 -11.88 -5.09 -0.69
C LEU A 8 -13.18 -5.06 -1.48
N HIS A 9 -13.93 -3.98 -1.34
CA HIS A 9 -15.15 -3.73 -2.11
C HIS A 9 -15.01 -2.44 -2.90
N ILE A 10 -15.40 -2.47 -4.17
CA ILE A 10 -15.54 -1.30 -5.03
C ILE A 10 -16.95 -1.32 -5.62
N GLY A 11 -17.85 -0.53 -5.03
CA GLY A 11 -19.28 -0.69 -5.30
C GLY A 11 -19.75 -2.10 -4.89
N GLU A 12 -20.35 -2.83 -5.82
CA GLU A 12 -20.78 -4.23 -5.63
C GLU A 12 -19.67 -5.25 -5.95
N THR A 13 -18.57 -4.82 -6.57
CA THR A 13 -17.49 -5.71 -6.96
C THR A 13 -16.65 -6.10 -5.75
N ARG A 14 -16.52 -7.41 -5.54
CA ARG A 14 -15.72 -8.02 -4.49
C ARG A 14 -14.32 -8.36 -5.02
N ILE A 15 -13.29 -7.91 -4.33
CA ILE A 15 -11.89 -8.16 -4.68
C ILE A 15 -11.20 -8.91 -3.52
N CYS A 16 -10.68 -10.09 -3.81
CA CYS A 16 -9.99 -10.92 -2.82
C CYS A 16 -8.48 -10.94 -3.10
N PHE A 17 -7.68 -10.68 -2.08
CA PHE A 17 -6.22 -10.62 -2.18
C PHE A 17 -5.67 -11.96 -1.70
N PHE A 18 -4.74 -12.57 -2.44
CA PHE A 18 -4.16 -13.86 -2.10
C PHE A 18 -2.77 -14.04 -2.72
N PHE A 19 -2.01 -15.05 -2.27
CA PHE A 19 -0.80 -15.49 -2.96
C PHE A 19 -1.13 -16.69 -3.85
N ASN A 20 -0.66 -16.66 -5.10
CA ASN A 20 -0.86 -17.75 -6.04
C ASN A 20 0.04 -18.96 -5.70
N GLN A 21 0.00 -20.00 -6.55
CA GLN A 21 0.78 -21.23 -6.34
C GLN A 21 2.31 -21.05 -6.39
N ASN A 22 2.80 -19.90 -6.85
CA ASN A 22 4.21 -19.54 -6.89
C ASN A 22 4.57 -18.52 -5.79
N ASP A 23 3.72 -18.35 -4.78
CA ASP A 23 3.84 -17.35 -3.71
C ASP A 23 3.92 -15.90 -4.22
N LEU A 24 3.37 -15.63 -5.41
CA LEU A 24 3.30 -14.29 -5.97
C LEU A 24 1.95 -13.63 -5.63
N PRO A 25 1.92 -12.32 -5.31
CA PRO A 25 0.69 -11.59 -5.07
C PRO A 25 -0.26 -11.66 -6.27
N ALA A 26 -1.53 -11.97 -6.00
CA ALA A 26 -2.58 -12.00 -7.00
C ALA A 26 -3.90 -11.54 -6.39
N ILE A 27 -4.77 -10.97 -7.22
CA ILE A 27 -6.13 -10.62 -6.81
C ILE A 27 -7.16 -11.42 -7.61
N ASP A 28 -8.25 -11.77 -6.96
CA ASP A 28 -9.41 -12.42 -7.55
C ASP A 28 -10.56 -11.42 -7.59
N ILE A 29 -11.10 -11.18 -8.78
CA ILE A 29 -12.28 -10.35 -9.01
C ILE A 29 -13.28 -11.21 -9.75
N GLU A 30 -14.40 -11.52 -9.10
CA GLU A 30 -15.51 -12.29 -9.68
C GLU A 30 -15.07 -13.64 -10.27
N GLY A 31 -14.10 -14.32 -9.62
CA GLY A 31 -13.58 -15.61 -10.05
C GLY A 31 -12.48 -15.54 -11.11
N THR A 32 -12.12 -14.34 -11.58
CA THR A 32 -10.98 -14.12 -12.48
C THR A 32 -9.76 -13.66 -11.68
N THR A 33 -8.62 -14.30 -11.92
CA THR A 33 -7.36 -13.99 -11.25
C THR A 33 -6.52 -13.01 -12.07
N TYR A 34 -5.99 -11.99 -11.39
CA TYR A 34 -5.13 -10.97 -11.96
C TYR A 34 -3.82 -10.88 -11.19
N THR A 35 -2.72 -10.75 -11.92
CA THR A 35 -1.38 -10.48 -11.37
C THR A 35 -0.82 -9.14 -11.86
N SER A 36 -1.54 -8.43 -12.73
CA SER A 36 -1.15 -7.12 -13.23
C SER A 36 -2.24 -6.10 -12.96
N LEU A 37 -1.84 -4.93 -12.44
CA LEU A 37 -2.76 -3.82 -12.25
C LEU A 37 -3.27 -3.27 -13.58
N LEU A 38 -2.47 -3.33 -14.65
CA LEU A 38 -2.90 -2.92 -15.98
C LEU A 38 -4.09 -3.75 -16.46
N GLU A 39 -4.01 -5.08 -16.33
CA GLU A 39 -5.11 -5.97 -16.71
C GLU A 39 -6.39 -5.68 -15.93
N VAL A 40 -6.25 -5.40 -14.64
CA VAL A 40 -7.38 -5.00 -13.77
C VAL A 40 -8.00 -3.72 -14.28
N LEU A 41 -7.21 -2.69 -14.59
CA LEU A 41 -7.73 -1.41 -15.07
C LEU A 41 -8.32 -1.49 -16.49
N LEU A 42 -7.85 -2.43 -17.33
CA LEU A 42 -8.41 -2.68 -18.65
C LEU A 42 -9.78 -3.36 -18.57
N HIS A 43 -9.96 -4.32 -17.65
CA HIS A 43 -11.24 -5.00 -17.46
C HIS A 43 -12.22 -4.19 -16.60
N PHE A 44 -11.72 -3.38 -15.68
CA PHE A 44 -12.50 -2.55 -14.76
C PHE A 44 -12.11 -1.07 -14.86
N PRO A 45 -12.34 -0.41 -16.02
CA PRO A 45 -11.96 0.98 -16.23
C PRO A 45 -12.62 1.95 -15.26
N GLN A 46 -13.75 1.60 -14.65
CA GLN A 46 -14.39 2.37 -13.59
C GLN A 46 -13.53 2.52 -12.32
N PHE A 47 -12.50 1.68 -12.14
CA PHE A 47 -11.56 1.83 -11.03
C PHE A 47 -10.55 2.95 -11.30
N ALA A 48 -10.36 3.36 -12.56
CA ALA A 48 -9.39 4.36 -13.01
C ALA A 48 -9.83 5.82 -12.73
N VAL A 49 -10.59 6.07 -11.66
CA VAL A 49 -11.11 7.41 -11.33
C VAL A 49 -10.56 7.91 -9.99
N PRO A 50 -10.36 9.22 -9.80
CA PRO A 50 -9.77 9.77 -8.57
C PRO A 50 -10.51 9.38 -7.29
N GLN A 51 -11.82 9.15 -7.36
CA GLN A 51 -12.65 8.72 -6.23
C GLN A 51 -12.31 7.31 -5.73
N GLN A 52 -11.59 6.52 -6.52
CA GLN A 52 -11.14 5.16 -6.18
C GLN A 52 -9.63 5.10 -5.90
N ALA A 53 -8.97 6.25 -5.67
CA ALA A 53 -7.53 6.31 -5.47
C ALA A 53 -7.04 5.41 -4.32
N ASP A 54 -7.83 5.27 -3.25
CA ASP A 54 -7.53 4.38 -2.13
C ASP A 54 -7.57 2.90 -2.53
N LYS A 55 -8.50 2.54 -3.40
CA LYS A 55 -8.63 1.17 -3.91
C LYS A 55 -7.48 0.84 -4.85
N ILE A 56 -7.18 1.73 -5.81
CA ILE A 56 -6.04 1.53 -6.71
C ILE A 56 -4.73 1.47 -5.91
N ALA A 57 -4.57 2.30 -4.89
CA ALA A 57 -3.40 2.27 -4.01
C ALA A 57 -3.24 0.89 -3.35
N GLN A 58 -4.30 0.34 -2.75
CA GLN A 58 -4.26 -0.99 -2.13
C GLN A 58 -3.94 -2.11 -3.14
N LEU A 59 -4.61 -2.10 -4.30
CA LEU A 59 -4.38 -3.09 -5.35
C LEU A 59 -2.93 -3.02 -5.87
N SER A 60 -2.46 -1.82 -6.18
CA SER A 60 -1.12 -1.57 -6.71
C SER A 60 -0.02 -1.97 -5.72
N ASN A 61 -0.20 -1.64 -4.44
CA ASN A 61 0.74 -1.98 -3.38
C ASN A 61 0.83 -3.50 -3.20
N PHE A 62 -0.31 -4.18 -3.09
CA PHE A 62 -0.33 -5.61 -2.89
C PHE A 62 0.25 -6.37 -4.10
N LEU A 63 -0.15 -6.02 -5.32
CA LEU A 63 0.38 -6.67 -6.52
C LEU A 63 1.91 -6.49 -6.68
N MET A 64 2.46 -5.38 -6.16
CA MET A 64 3.89 -5.11 -6.23
C MET A 64 4.70 -5.74 -5.08
N ARG A 65 4.19 -5.68 -3.84
CA ARG A 65 4.96 -5.98 -2.62
C ARG A 65 4.32 -7.02 -1.71
N GLY A 66 3.14 -7.54 -2.05
CA GLY A 66 2.40 -8.45 -1.19
C GLY A 66 2.14 -7.83 0.17
N LEU A 67 2.72 -8.45 1.21
CA LEU A 67 2.60 -8.03 2.62
C LEU A 67 3.84 -7.34 3.17
N GLU A 68 4.86 -7.06 2.34
CA GLU A 68 6.07 -6.34 2.78
C GLU A 68 5.74 -4.91 3.24
N PHE A 69 4.81 -4.26 2.55
CA PHE A 69 4.32 -2.92 2.87
C PHE A 69 2.82 -2.93 3.08
N HIS A 70 2.38 -2.33 4.18
CA HIS A 70 0.97 -2.18 4.53
C HIS A 70 0.46 -0.80 4.17
N PHE A 71 -0.67 -0.77 3.48
CA PHE A 71 -1.36 0.46 3.14
C PHE A 71 -1.86 1.18 4.40
N ILE A 72 -1.66 2.50 4.48
CA ILE A 72 -2.14 3.31 5.59
C ILE A 72 -3.55 3.82 5.25
N GLU A 73 -4.56 3.13 5.77
CA GLU A 73 -5.97 3.45 5.52
C GLU A 73 -6.41 4.77 6.14
N ASN A 74 -5.98 5.04 7.37
CA ASN A 74 -6.31 6.25 8.11
C ASN A 74 -5.06 7.00 8.51
N ILE A 75 -4.78 8.08 7.77
CA ILE A 75 -3.59 8.92 7.94
C ILE A 75 -3.54 9.56 9.32
N LEU A 76 -4.64 10.15 9.78
CA LEU A 76 -4.69 10.85 11.07
C LEU A 76 -4.45 9.87 12.23
N LYS A 77 -5.12 8.72 12.19
CA LYS A 77 -4.91 7.67 13.18
C LYS A 77 -3.46 7.19 13.17
N PHE A 78 -2.87 6.98 11.99
CA PHE A 78 -1.47 6.57 11.90
C PHE A 78 -0.52 7.62 12.46
N GLN A 79 -0.76 8.92 12.21
CA GLN A 79 0.03 10.02 12.76
C GLN A 79 -0.04 10.04 14.29
N GLU A 80 -1.24 9.87 14.86
CA GLU A 80 -1.45 9.77 16.31
C GLU A 80 -0.72 8.55 16.90
N ASP A 81 -0.91 7.37 16.30
CA ASP A 81 -0.24 6.12 16.72
C ASP A 81 1.29 6.23 16.58
N TYR A 82 1.79 6.95 15.56
CA TYR A 82 3.21 7.20 15.38
C TYR A 82 3.77 8.10 16.49
N ALA A 83 3.12 9.24 16.77
CA ALA A 83 3.53 10.13 17.85
C ALA A 83 3.55 9.42 19.22
N GLN A 84 2.51 8.63 19.52
CA GLN A 84 2.45 7.84 20.76
C GLN A 84 3.59 6.84 20.89
N ARG A 85 4.01 6.19 19.79
CA ARG A 85 5.15 5.26 19.80
C ARG A 85 6.47 5.97 20.08
N ILE A 86 6.66 7.16 19.50
CA ILE A 86 7.83 8.01 19.78
C ILE A 86 7.84 8.42 21.26
N ASP A 87 6.73 8.95 21.77
CA ASP A 87 6.62 9.45 23.15
C ASP A 87 6.79 8.34 24.20
N ALA A 88 6.22 7.17 23.95
CA ALA A 88 6.28 6.05 24.88
C ALA A 88 7.66 5.37 24.91
N GLY A 89 8.57 5.76 24.02
CA GLY A 89 9.80 5.02 23.77
C GLY A 89 9.53 3.57 23.37
N GLN A 90 8.31 3.27 22.90
CA GLN A 90 7.86 1.94 22.49
C GLN A 90 8.39 1.67 21.08
N PHE A 91 9.70 1.51 21.06
CA PHE A 91 10.45 0.87 19.99
C PHE A 91 10.59 -0.55 20.48
N GLU A 92 9.70 -1.46 20.06
CA GLU A 92 9.78 -2.86 20.48
C GLU A 92 11.23 -3.33 20.32
N VAL A 93 11.88 -3.60 21.45
CA VAL A 93 13.19 -4.24 21.50
C VAL A 93 12.96 -5.71 21.15
N LEU A 94 12.57 -5.97 19.90
CA LEU A 94 12.75 -7.28 19.31
C LEU A 94 14.25 -7.37 19.06
N GLN A 95 14.95 -8.03 19.98
CA GLN A 95 16.38 -8.30 19.89
C GLN A 95 16.71 -8.76 18.45
N ASN A 96 17.54 -7.98 17.75
CA ASN A 96 17.99 -8.17 16.35
C ASN A 96 17.08 -7.65 15.22
N ILE A 97 16.12 -6.77 15.49
CA ILE A 97 15.33 -6.07 14.47
C ILE A 97 15.75 -4.59 14.45
N PRO A 98 16.19 -4.02 13.30
CA PRO A 98 16.47 -2.59 13.19
C PRO A 98 15.25 -1.79 13.65
N CYS A 99 15.41 -1.08 14.76
CA CYS A 99 14.36 -0.27 15.35
C CYS A 99 14.34 1.09 14.65
N GLN A 100 13.19 1.80 14.67
CA GLN A 100 13.09 3.18 14.16
C GLN A 100 14.19 4.12 14.70
N ASN A 101 14.78 3.83 15.87
CA ASN A 101 15.90 4.57 16.45
C ASN A 101 17.20 4.55 15.61
N ASP A 102 17.42 3.56 14.76
CA ASP A 102 18.59 3.57 13.87
C ASP A 102 18.46 4.60 12.74
N TYR A 103 17.24 5.10 12.51
CA TYR A 103 16.92 5.96 11.38
C TYR A 103 16.45 7.35 11.80
N GLY A 104 15.81 7.52 12.97
CA GLY A 104 15.36 8.84 13.47
C GLY A 104 13.84 9.03 13.37
N THR A 105 13.36 10.23 13.71
CA THR A 105 11.93 10.57 13.67
C THR A 105 11.56 11.10 12.29
N TYR A 106 10.54 10.51 11.67
CA TYR A 106 10.06 10.90 10.35
C TYR A 106 8.95 11.94 10.46
N ASP A 107 8.95 12.91 9.55
CA ASP A 107 7.88 13.89 9.41
C ASP A 107 6.65 13.24 8.77
N VAL A 108 5.81 12.66 9.62
CA VAL A 108 4.52 12.08 9.23
C VAL A 108 3.46 13.16 8.95
N SER A 109 3.71 14.44 9.23
CA SER A 109 2.72 15.52 9.02
C SER A 109 2.45 15.78 7.54
N ILE A 110 3.39 15.42 6.65
CA ILE A 110 3.25 15.55 5.20
C ILE A 110 2.26 14.53 4.60
N MET A 111 1.89 13.52 5.38
CA MET A 111 1.02 12.44 4.93
C MET A 111 -0.39 12.96 4.62
N HIS A 112 -1.00 12.40 3.60
CA HIS A 112 -2.35 12.75 3.16
C HIS A 112 -3.07 11.52 2.58
N PRO A 113 -4.41 11.52 2.49
CA PRO A 113 -5.14 10.45 1.83
C PRO A 113 -4.64 10.21 0.40
N PRO A 114 -4.77 9.00 -0.16
CA PRO A 114 -4.32 8.68 -1.52
C PRO A 114 -4.80 9.70 -2.55
N ARG A 115 -3.91 10.11 -3.44
CA ARG A 115 -4.20 11.06 -4.51
C ARG A 115 -3.82 10.46 -5.84
N LEU A 116 -4.82 10.36 -6.72
CA LEU A 116 -4.63 10.05 -8.13
C LEU A 116 -4.77 11.35 -8.92
N ASN A 117 -3.72 11.74 -9.62
CA ASN A 117 -3.73 12.85 -10.57
C ASN A 117 -3.45 12.33 -11.99
N ALA A 118 -3.33 13.23 -12.97
CA ALA A 118 -3.13 12.86 -14.36
C ALA A 118 -1.81 12.14 -14.66
N HIS A 119 -0.82 12.19 -13.76
CA HIS A 119 0.54 11.70 -13.98
C HIS A 119 1.00 10.66 -12.94
N GLU A 120 0.41 10.65 -11.75
CA GLU A 120 0.83 9.77 -10.67
C GLU A 120 -0.30 9.45 -9.69
N LEU A 121 -0.16 8.26 -9.08
CA LEU A 121 -0.82 7.87 -7.85
C LEU A 121 0.18 8.00 -6.70
N ILE A 122 -0.17 8.77 -5.67
CA ILE A 122 0.62 8.91 -4.44
C ILE A 122 -0.20 8.42 -3.25
N PHE A 123 0.42 7.61 -2.39
CA PHE A 123 -0.15 7.18 -1.12
C PHE A 123 0.96 6.84 -0.13
N PHE A 124 0.58 6.45 1.08
CA PHE A 124 1.52 6.14 2.15
C PHE A 124 1.33 4.71 2.64
N VAL A 125 2.45 4.10 2.98
CA VAL A 125 2.54 2.72 3.47
C VAL A 125 3.47 2.67 4.68
N TRP A 126 3.44 1.59 5.43
CA TRP A 126 4.46 1.28 6.42
C TRP A 126 5.01 -0.12 6.20
N HIS A 127 6.31 -0.30 6.42
CA HIS A 127 6.98 -1.58 6.22
C HIS A 127 6.64 -2.56 7.34
N ASP A 128 6.23 -3.78 7.02
CA ASP A 128 5.71 -4.76 8.00
C ASP A 128 6.68 -5.03 9.16
N TYR A 129 7.94 -5.22 8.85
CA TYR A 129 8.98 -5.54 9.85
C TYR A 129 9.43 -4.32 10.68
N THR A 130 9.89 -3.24 10.03
CA THR A 130 10.51 -2.08 10.72
C THR A 130 9.49 -1.06 11.25
N LYS A 131 8.24 -1.16 10.83
CA LYS A 131 7.16 -0.19 11.11
C LYS A 131 7.46 1.22 10.59
N ILE A 132 8.45 1.40 9.71
CA ILE A 132 8.84 2.70 9.16
C ILE A 132 7.83 3.14 8.09
N PRO A 133 7.38 4.41 8.09
CA PRO A 133 6.51 4.94 7.05
C PRO A 133 7.27 5.30 5.76
N TYR A 134 6.61 5.10 4.62
CA TYR A 134 7.12 5.43 3.28
C TYR A 134 6.05 6.14 2.45
N ARG A 135 6.51 7.00 1.54
CA ARG A 135 5.73 7.50 0.41
C ARG A 135 5.83 6.49 -0.73
N ALA A 136 4.69 5.98 -1.17
CA ALA A 136 4.58 5.15 -2.37
C ALA A 136 4.11 6.01 -3.54
N SER A 137 4.74 5.85 -4.71
CA SER A 137 4.34 6.54 -5.93
C SER A 137 4.43 5.66 -7.18
N LEU A 138 3.46 5.83 -8.06
CA LEU A 138 3.30 5.07 -9.30
C LEU A 138 2.92 6.02 -10.44
N SER A 139 3.62 5.93 -11.57
CA SER A 139 3.26 6.66 -12.79
C SER A 139 1.87 6.25 -13.29
N TYR A 140 1.11 7.24 -13.73
CA TYR A 140 -0.27 7.09 -14.18
C TYR A 140 -0.53 7.91 -15.46
N PRO A 141 -1.35 7.43 -16.42
CA PRO A 141 -1.97 6.11 -16.48
C PRO A 141 -0.94 5.00 -16.61
N ILE A 142 -1.30 3.80 -16.16
CA ILE A 142 -0.44 2.63 -16.29
C ILE A 142 -0.50 2.15 -17.73
N CYS A 143 0.66 2.03 -18.37
CA CYS A 143 0.79 1.58 -19.75
C CYS A 143 1.63 0.31 -19.90
N ASP A 144 2.16 -0.23 -18.80
CA ASP A 144 3.04 -1.40 -18.77
C ASP A 144 2.51 -2.43 -17.76
N GLN A 145 2.55 -3.71 -18.13
CA GLN A 145 2.22 -4.82 -17.24
C GLN A 145 3.22 -4.93 -16.08
N ASN A 146 4.48 -4.51 -16.31
CA ASN A 146 5.56 -4.47 -15.34
C ASN A 146 5.70 -3.07 -14.73
N PHE A 147 4.58 -2.46 -14.35
CA PHE A 147 4.57 -1.14 -13.73
C PHE A 147 5.55 -1.11 -12.53
N ILE A 148 6.26 0.00 -12.33
CA ILE A 148 7.20 0.14 -11.23
C ILE A 148 6.61 1.12 -10.22
N MET A 149 6.67 0.74 -8.94
CA MET A 149 6.32 1.62 -7.83
C MET A 149 7.58 2.03 -7.07
N LYS A 150 7.69 3.32 -6.77
CA LYS A 150 8.77 3.86 -5.95
C LYS A 150 8.30 3.94 -4.50
N TYR A 151 9.14 3.47 -3.58
CA TYR A 151 8.94 3.56 -2.14
C TYR A 151 10.06 4.42 -1.57
N GLU A 152 9.71 5.59 -1.05
CA GLU A 152 10.65 6.59 -0.57
C GLU A 152 10.45 6.80 0.92
N LEU A 153 11.53 6.84 1.69
CA LEU A 153 11.47 7.24 3.09
C LEU A 153 10.92 8.66 3.19
N LEU A 154 10.14 8.90 4.24
CA LEU A 154 9.74 10.27 4.57
C LEU A 154 10.97 11.09 5.00
N PRO A 155 10.94 12.42 4.86
CA PRO A 155 11.96 13.28 5.44
C PRO A 155 11.98 13.15 6.97
N TYR A 156 13.12 13.49 7.59
CA TYR A 156 13.21 13.58 9.04
C TYR A 156 12.49 14.83 9.56
N ALA A 157 11.88 14.70 10.74
CA ALA A 157 11.23 15.76 11.49
C ALA A 157 12.23 16.67 12.22
#